data_AF-A0A9P4THG9-F1
#
_entry.id   AF-A0A9P4THG9-F1
#
_cell.length_a   1.000
_cell.length_b   1.000
_cell.length_c   1.000
_cell.angle_alpha   90.00
_cell.angle_beta   90.00
_cell.angle_gamma   90.00
#
_symmetry.space_group_name_H-M   'P 1'
#
loop_
_entity.id
_entity.type
_entity.pdbx_description
1 polymer ?
#
loop_
_entity_poly.entity_id
_entity_poly.type
_entity_poly.pdbx_seq_one_letter_code
_entity_poly.pdbx_strand_id
1 'polypeptide(L)'
;MSARQEENALKDKALYEALAADALTYSTFHNGSLDSASQTNSTAAALPKPSTPGRHDSLGATTSAASAASLKQQTTGKLPSLLQYTDIVLMRTSHLFNNPPPTITTCAYCKTNYDNVSIQSDFLPLHPCNHWLHYRCLIWHVTRDDPNHDKCPVCKTPLFEYDGITALTLATRTDVPMGTPHNPSIGAVNPAQVVYEEDCGFIATLIEAAFHTQLRSPSPYPDKSPDLIACFNGVLKAITDQIRPRSAWLKWKTKTGSLLFAMLVAIKMRRYLWERQKGIVETEAWRLWEEGCREMQRGIWEEVARV
;
A
#
# COMPACT_ATOMS: atom_id res chain seq x y z
N MET A 1 -14.66 -27.76 12.14
CA MET A 1 -13.39 -27.17 11.66
C MET A 1 -12.31 -28.22 11.81
N SER A 2 -11.39 -28.33 10.86
CA SER A 2 -10.26 -29.27 10.99
C SER A 2 -9.23 -28.71 11.96
N ALA A 3 -8.48 -29.59 12.65
CA ALA A 3 -7.39 -29.17 13.54
C ALA A 3 -6.37 -28.24 12.84
N ARG A 4 -6.22 -28.37 11.51
CA ARG A 4 -5.36 -27.52 10.68
C ARG A 4 -5.91 -26.09 10.49
N GLN A 5 -7.24 -25.91 10.51
CA GLN A 5 -7.86 -24.58 10.47
C GLN A 5 -7.70 -23.86 11.80
N GLU A 6 -7.75 -24.59 12.91
CA GLU A 6 -7.58 -24.06 14.27
C GLU A 6 -6.11 -23.65 14.52
N GLU A 7 -5.16 -24.48 14.09
CA GLU A 7 -3.73 -24.16 14.16
C GLU A 7 -3.37 -22.91 13.32
N ASN A 8 -3.92 -22.78 12.12
CA ASN A 8 -3.72 -21.60 11.28
C ASN A 8 -4.33 -20.34 11.92
N ALA A 9 -5.54 -20.44 12.51
CA ALA A 9 -6.16 -19.32 13.20
C ALA A 9 -5.35 -18.86 14.43
N LEU A 10 -4.72 -19.78 15.16
CA LEU A 10 -3.84 -19.47 16.29
C LEU A 10 -2.53 -18.80 15.85
N LYS A 11 -1.91 -19.28 14.76
CA LYS A 11 -0.71 -18.65 14.19
C LYS A 11 -1.00 -17.25 13.66
N ASP A 12 -2.13 -17.10 12.98
CA ASP A 12 -2.59 -15.80 12.50
C ASP A 12 -2.85 -14.87 13.70
N LYS A 13 -3.54 -15.33 14.75
CA LYS A 13 -3.77 -14.57 15.99
C LYS A 13 -2.49 -14.07 16.66
N ALA A 14 -1.48 -14.93 16.82
CA ALA A 14 -0.20 -14.54 17.43
C ALA A 14 0.54 -13.50 16.57
N LEU A 15 0.51 -13.64 15.24
CA LEU A 15 1.04 -12.65 14.31
C LEU A 15 0.28 -11.32 14.42
N TYR A 16 -1.05 -11.36 14.54
CA TYR A 16 -1.89 -10.18 14.75
C TYR A 16 -1.55 -9.45 16.06
N GLU A 17 -1.39 -10.18 17.17
CA GLU A 17 -1.05 -9.60 18.47
C GLU A 17 0.34 -8.95 18.47
N ALA A 18 1.33 -9.56 17.80
CA ALA A 18 2.66 -8.98 17.64
C ALA A 18 2.65 -7.70 16.79
N LEU A 19 1.90 -7.71 15.67
CA LEU A 19 1.79 -6.54 14.79
C LEU A 19 0.96 -5.41 15.41
N ALA A 20 -0.08 -5.74 16.18
CA ALA A 20 -0.83 -4.77 16.97
C ALA A 20 0.06 -4.18 18.07
N ALA A 21 0.90 -4.99 18.73
CA ALA A 21 1.87 -4.50 19.71
C ALA A 21 2.95 -3.61 19.08
N ASP A 22 3.40 -3.88 17.86
CA ASP A 22 4.33 -3.02 17.11
C ASP A 22 3.67 -1.70 16.67
N ALA A 23 2.42 -1.75 16.20
CA ALA A 23 1.64 -0.55 15.89
C ALA A 23 1.34 0.28 17.16
N LEU A 24 1.10 -0.38 18.29
CA LEU A 24 0.88 0.23 19.60
C LEU A 24 2.17 0.84 20.17
N THR A 25 3.32 0.14 20.10
CA THR A 25 4.61 0.67 20.58
C THR A 25 5.07 1.87 19.78
N TYR A 26 4.72 1.94 18.49
CA TYR A 26 4.93 3.13 17.68
C TYR A 26 4.12 4.34 18.20
N SER A 27 2.92 4.10 18.75
CA SER A 27 2.09 5.14 19.40
C SER A 27 2.58 5.49 20.81
N THR A 28 3.15 4.55 21.56
CA THR A 28 3.61 4.79 22.95
C THR A 28 4.92 5.57 23.03
N PHE A 29 5.75 5.53 21.99
CA PHE A 29 7.06 6.21 21.97
C PHE A 29 6.97 7.75 22.03
N HIS A 30 5.81 8.35 21.79
CA HIS A 30 5.65 9.82 21.74
C HIS A 30 4.86 10.45 22.89
N ASN A 31 4.41 9.69 23.88
CA ASN A 31 3.89 10.27 25.15
C ASN A 31 4.99 10.60 26.17
N GLY A 32 6.27 10.45 25.80
CA GLY A 32 7.42 10.83 26.62
C GLY A 32 7.84 12.28 26.39
N SER A 33 7.49 13.15 27.34
CA SER A 33 8.08 14.48 27.58
C SER A 33 7.84 15.56 26.51
N LEU A 34 6.73 16.28 26.66
CA LEU A 34 6.55 17.64 26.13
C LEU A 34 6.86 18.65 27.25
N ASP A 35 8.14 18.81 27.57
CA ASP A 35 8.62 20.00 28.26
C ASP A 35 8.97 21.09 27.24
N SER A 36 8.11 22.11 27.20
CA SER A 36 8.36 23.52 26.89
C SER A 36 9.66 23.89 26.16
N ALA A 37 9.55 24.28 24.89
CA ALA A 37 10.42 25.31 24.31
C ALA A 37 9.70 26.08 23.19
N SER A 38 9.32 27.31 23.54
CA SER A 38 8.94 28.37 22.61
C SER A 38 10.23 29.07 22.15
N GLN A 39 10.42 29.29 20.85
CA GLN A 39 11.05 30.51 20.28
C GLN A 39 11.13 30.51 18.74
N THR A 40 10.36 31.43 18.15
CA THR A 40 10.67 32.39 17.06
C THR A 40 11.90 32.18 16.15
N ASN A 41 11.71 32.20 14.82
CA ASN A 41 12.04 33.36 13.97
C ASN A 41 11.81 33.12 12.46
N SER A 42 11.27 34.14 11.82
CA SER A 42 11.17 34.34 10.38
C SER A 42 12.53 34.72 9.76
N THR A 43 12.82 34.27 8.53
CA THR A 43 13.37 35.14 7.47
C THR A 43 13.28 34.47 6.09
N ALA A 44 12.91 35.29 5.11
CA ALA A 44 12.81 34.99 3.69
C ALA A 44 14.09 35.40 2.93
N ALA A 45 14.44 34.69 1.86
CA ALA A 45 15.26 35.06 0.68
C ALA A 45 15.73 33.75 0.00
N ALA A 46 15.94 33.60 -1.30
CA ALA A 46 15.72 34.37 -2.52
C ALA A 46 15.90 33.36 -3.69
N LEU A 47 15.16 33.53 -4.80
CA LEU A 47 15.35 32.76 -6.04
C LEU A 47 16.61 33.21 -6.80
N PRO A 48 17.37 32.28 -7.42
CA PRO A 48 18.22 32.59 -8.56
C PRO A 48 17.54 32.30 -9.91
N LYS A 49 17.80 33.20 -10.86
CA LYS A 49 17.39 33.20 -12.28
C LYS A 49 18.17 32.18 -13.14
N PRO A 50 17.65 31.84 -14.33
CA PRO A 50 18.17 30.79 -15.21
C PRO A 50 19.30 31.29 -16.12
N SER A 51 20.28 30.42 -16.38
CA SER A 51 21.33 30.60 -17.40
C SER A 51 21.15 29.62 -18.56
N THR A 52 21.35 30.16 -19.76
CA THR A 52 21.13 29.69 -21.14
C THR A 52 22.11 28.58 -21.63
N PRO A 53 21.91 28.00 -22.83
CA PRO A 53 22.38 26.67 -23.21
C PRO A 53 23.77 26.65 -23.87
N GLY A 54 24.54 25.60 -23.58
CA GLY A 54 25.77 25.24 -24.27
C GLY A 54 25.60 23.97 -25.08
N ARG A 55 25.81 24.07 -26.39
CA ARG A 55 25.85 23.01 -27.40
C ARG A 55 27.32 22.66 -27.64
N HIS A 56 27.69 21.38 -27.72
CA HIS A 56 28.68 20.81 -28.65
C HIS A 56 28.88 19.30 -28.42
N ASP A 57 28.50 18.53 -29.45
CA ASP A 57 29.17 17.38 -30.06
C ASP A 57 30.19 16.56 -29.24
N SER A 58 29.99 15.25 -29.15
CA SER A 58 30.80 14.28 -29.91
C SER A 58 30.51 12.83 -29.57
N LEU A 59 30.52 12.03 -30.64
CA LEU A 59 30.36 10.58 -30.72
C LEU A 59 31.46 9.83 -29.96
N GLY A 60 31.05 8.81 -29.21
CA GLY A 60 31.95 7.86 -28.54
C GLY A 60 31.17 6.62 -28.12
N ALA A 61 30.94 5.71 -29.07
CA ALA A 61 30.35 4.41 -28.80
C ALA A 61 31.42 3.49 -28.17
N THR A 62 31.40 3.41 -26.84
CA THR A 62 32.06 2.34 -26.08
C THR A 62 30.99 1.52 -25.39
N THR A 63 30.75 0.32 -25.92
CA THR A 63 29.91 -0.74 -25.35
C THR A 63 30.45 -1.13 -23.98
N SER A 64 29.79 -0.68 -22.91
CA SER A 64 30.12 -1.07 -21.55
C SER A 64 29.42 -2.39 -21.17
N ALA A 65 30.20 -3.46 -21.11
CA ALA A 65 29.79 -4.76 -20.54
C ALA A 65 29.65 -4.73 -19.00
N ALA A 66 29.41 -3.55 -18.41
CA ALA A 66 29.37 -3.32 -16.97
C ALA A 66 27.95 -3.43 -16.36
N SER A 67 26.89 -3.59 -17.16
CA SER A 67 25.52 -3.63 -16.65
C SER A 67 25.04 -5.00 -16.17
N ALA A 68 25.80 -6.08 -16.39
CA ALA A 68 25.39 -7.45 -16.03
C ALA A 68 25.87 -7.90 -14.64
N ALA A 69 26.80 -7.18 -14.01
CA ALA A 69 27.41 -7.59 -12.73
C ALA A 69 26.63 -7.08 -11.49
N SER A 70 25.72 -6.11 -11.64
CA SER A 70 25.01 -5.49 -10.51
C SER A 70 23.71 -6.17 -10.08
N LEU A 71 23.31 -7.27 -10.73
CA LEU A 71 22.08 -8.02 -10.41
C LEU A 71 22.31 -9.31 -9.61
N LYS A 72 23.55 -9.58 -9.19
CA LYS A 72 23.90 -10.76 -8.38
C LYS A 72 23.84 -10.52 -6.86
N GLN A 73 23.14 -9.50 -6.39
CA GLN A 73 22.71 -9.46 -4.98
C GLN A 73 21.50 -10.38 -4.83
N GLN A 74 21.77 -11.69 -4.80
CA GLN A 74 20.86 -12.69 -4.25
C GLN A 74 20.74 -12.41 -2.74
N THR A 75 19.82 -11.52 -2.40
CA THR A 75 19.28 -11.42 -1.05
C THR A 75 18.71 -12.78 -0.67
N THR A 76 19.10 -13.26 0.51
CA THR A 76 18.64 -14.50 1.12
C THR A 76 17.11 -14.63 1.10
N GLY A 77 16.59 -15.40 0.14
CA GLY A 77 15.39 -16.24 0.25
C GLY A 77 13.99 -15.62 0.30
N LYS A 78 13.82 -14.31 0.53
CA LYS A 78 12.48 -13.70 0.65
C LYS A 78 12.07 -12.93 -0.61
N LEU A 79 10.87 -13.18 -1.11
CA LEU A 79 10.26 -12.43 -2.21
C LEU A 79 9.88 -11.01 -1.73
N PRO A 80 9.99 -9.97 -2.58
CA PRO A 80 9.55 -8.62 -2.25
C PRO A 80 8.02 -8.55 -2.09
N SER A 81 7.48 -7.53 -1.40
CA SER A 81 6.03 -7.28 -1.46
C SER A 81 5.62 -6.81 -2.86
N LEU A 82 4.33 -6.93 -3.20
CA LEU A 82 3.84 -6.46 -4.50
C LEU A 82 4.13 -4.97 -4.76
N LEU A 83 3.91 -4.08 -3.78
CA LEU A 83 4.25 -2.65 -3.92
C LEU A 83 5.74 -2.42 -4.10
N GLN A 84 6.58 -3.14 -3.36
CA GLN A 84 8.02 -3.04 -3.51
C GLN A 84 8.46 -3.52 -4.90
N TYR A 85 7.86 -4.61 -5.39
CA TYR A 85 8.12 -5.10 -6.72
C TYR A 85 7.77 -4.06 -7.80
N THR A 86 6.59 -3.44 -7.73
CA THR A 86 6.18 -2.43 -8.71
C THR A 86 6.97 -1.13 -8.62
N ASP A 87 7.13 -0.60 -7.41
CA ASP A 87 7.62 0.77 -7.20
C ASP A 87 9.16 0.81 -7.15
N ILE A 88 9.83 -0.31 -6.87
CA ILE A 88 11.30 -0.39 -6.79
C ILE A 88 11.85 -1.33 -7.85
N VAL A 89 11.48 -2.61 -7.83
CA VAL A 89 12.14 -3.62 -8.68
C VAL A 89 11.93 -3.28 -10.16
N LEU A 90 10.70 -3.01 -10.58
CA LEU A 90 10.43 -2.62 -11.97
C LEU A 90 11.05 -1.26 -12.29
N MET A 91 10.95 -0.28 -11.38
CA MET A 91 11.47 1.08 -11.61
C MET A 91 13.00 1.15 -11.73
N ARG A 92 13.75 0.21 -11.13
CA ARG A 92 15.21 0.06 -11.36
C ARG A 92 15.54 -0.16 -12.85
N THR A 93 14.61 -0.75 -13.60
CA THR A 93 14.72 -0.97 -15.05
C THR A 93 13.88 0.00 -15.89
N SER A 94 13.49 1.15 -15.33
CA SER A 94 12.67 2.15 -16.03
C SER A 94 13.25 2.63 -17.36
N HIS A 95 14.58 2.69 -17.49
CA HIS A 95 15.25 3.01 -18.75
C HIS A 95 14.99 2.00 -19.88
N LEU A 96 14.56 0.78 -19.56
CA LEU A 96 14.17 -0.24 -20.54
C LEU A 96 12.70 -0.13 -20.94
N PHE A 97 11.88 0.65 -20.22
CA PHE A 97 10.45 0.68 -20.48
C PHE A 97 10.18 1.20 -21.88
N ASN A 98 9.20 0.59 -22.56
CA ASN A 98 8.81 0.89 -23.92
C ASN A 98 9.94 0.70 -24.97
N ASN A 99 11.04 0.03 -24.59
CA ASN A 99 12.18 -0.28 -25.46
C ASN A 99 12.48 -1.80 -25.43
N PRO A 100 11.54 -2.66 -25.84
CA PRO A 100 11.77 -4.10 -25.86
C PRO A 100 12.83 -4.50 -26.90
N PRO A 101 13.50 -5.65 -26.74
CA PRO A 101 14.33 -6.23 -27.79
C PRO A 101 13.55 -6.34 -29.12
N PRO A 102 14.20 -6.22 -30.30
CA PRO A 102 13.51 -6.24 -31.59
C PRO A 102 12.66 -7.50 -31.86
N THR A 103 12.97 -8.60 -31.18
CA THR A 103 12.23 -9.88 -31.27
C THR A 103 10.95 -9.88 -30.42
N ILE A 104 10.74 -8.90 -29.56
CA ILE A 104 9.63 -8.80 -28.62
C ILE A 104 8.77 -7.60 -28.99
N THR A 105 7.76 -7.84 -29.83
CA THR A 105 6.81 -6.81 -30.27
C THR A 105 5.45 -6.93 -29.62
N THR A 106 5.14 -8.07 -28.98
CA THR A 106 3.84 -8.35 -28.39
C THR A 106 3.95 -8.59 -26.89
N CYS A 107 2.92 -8.15 -26.17
CA CYS A 107 2.77 -8.45 -24.76
C CYS A 107 2.54 -9.94 -24.56
N ALA A 108 3.36 -10.55 -23.70
CA ALA A 108 3.31 -11.98 -23.49
C ALA A 108 2.01 -12.44 -22.80
N TYR A 109 1.28 -11.51 -22.16
CA TYR A 109 -0.01 -11.76 -21.52
C TYR A 109 -1.21 -11.59 -22.47
N CYS A 110 -1.47 -10.38 -22.96
CA CYS A 110 -2.66 -10.07 -23.76
C CYS A 110 -2.50 -10.39 -25.26
N LYS A 111 -1.29 -10.73 -25.71
CA LYS A 111 -0.93 -11.02 -27.11
C LYS A 111 -1.10 -9.86 -28.09
N THR A 112 -1.42 -8.67 -27.60
CA THR A 112 -1.46 -7.44 -28.39
C THR A 112 -0.06 -6.84 -28.55
N ASN A 113 0.18 -6.13 -29.66
CA ASN A 113 1.38 -5.33 -29.85
C ASN A 113 1.58 -4.32 -28.71
N TYR A 114 2.84 -4.06 -28.35
CA TYR A 114 3.12 -3.25 -27.16
C TYR A 114 2.69 -1.79 -27.32
N ASP A 115 2.74 -1.27 -28.54
CA ASP A 115 2.44 0.10 -28.95
C ASP A 115 1.00 0.31 -29.44
N ASN A 116 0.23 -0.76 -29.64
CA ASN A 116 -1.12 -0.72 -30.22
C ASN A 116 -2.17 -1.26 -29.24
N VAL A 117 -2.36 -0.58 -28.11
CA VAL A 117 -3.35 -0.93 -27.08
C VAL A 117 -4.41 0.16 -26.92
N SER A 118 -5.63 -0.24 -26.55
CA SER A 118 -6.75 0.68 -26.34
C SER A 118 -6.55 1.63 -25.15
N ILE A 119 -5.79 1.20 -24.16
CA ILE A 119 -5.40 1.99 -22.99
C ILE A 119 -3.88 1.89 -22.87
N GLN A 120 -3.21 3.01 -23.10
CA GLN A 120 -1.76 3.07 -23.04
C GLN A 120 -1.27 2.83 -21.61
N SER A 121 -0.22 2.02 -21.47
CA SER A 121 0.52 1.81 -20.22
C SER A 121 1.95 1.40 -20.56
N ASP A 122 2.87 1.58 -19.63
CA ASP A 122 4.28 1.22 -19.85
C ASP A 122 4.42 -0.26 -20.22
N PHE A 123 5.28 -0.54 -21.20
CA PHE A 123 5.67 -1.89 -21.56
C PHE A 123 7.00 -2.22 -20.90
N LEU A 124 7.00 -3.19 -19.99
CA LEU A 124 8.13 -3.44 -19.10
C LEU A 124 8.53 -4.91 -19.03
N PRO A 125 9.82 -5.20 -18.80
CA PRO A 125 10.30 -6.55 -18.51
C PRO A 125 10.00 -6.93 -17.06
N LEU A 126 9.43 -8.11 -16.83
CA LEU A 126 9.28 -8.68 -15.50
C LEU A 126 10.61 -9.27 -15.02
N HIS A 127 11.00 -8.96 -13.79
CA HIS A 127 12.18 -9.54 -13.16
C HIS A 127 11.80 -10.73 -12.26
N PRO A 128 12.53 -11.86 -12.26
CA PRO A 128 13.78 -12.14 -12.96
C PRO A 128 13.62 -12.80 -14.33
N CYS A 129 12.40 -13.11 -14.77
CA CYS A 129 12.17 -13.96 -15.94
C CYS A 129 12.28 -13.26 -17.31
N ASN A 130 12.37 -11.93 -17.34
CA ASN A 130 12.45 -11.07 -18.53
C ASN A 130 11.29 -11.22 -19.53
N HIS A 131 10.13 -11.73 -19.11
CA HIS A 131 8.92 -11.67 -19.92
C HIS A 131 8.40 -10.23 -19.96
N TRP A 132 8.06 -9.74 -21.15
CA TRP A 132 7.57 -8.37 -21.34
C TRP A 132 6.05 -8.29 -21.32
N LEU A 133 5.53 -7.40 -20.48
CA LEU A 133 4.11 -7.17 -20.30
C LEU A 133 3.81 -5.68 -20.27
N HIS A 134 2.59 -5.32 -20.67
CA HIS A 134 2.01 -4.03 -20.29
C HIS A 134 1.84 -3.97 -18.78
N TYR A 135 2.19 -2.85 -18.17
CA TYR A 135 2.04 -2.62 -16.74
C TYR A 135 0.59 -2.84 -16.30
N ARG A 136 -0.38 -2.36 -17.10
CA ARG A 136 -1.81 -2.61 -16.85
C ARG A 136 -2.16 -4.10 -16.87
N CYS A 137 -1.54 -4.89 -17.74
CA CYS A 137 -1.73 -6.35 -17.78
C CYS A 137 -1.13 -7.03 -16.54
N LEU A 138 0.01 -6.57 -16.03
CA LEU A 138 0.54 -7.04 -14.76
C LEU A 138 -0.45 -6.72 -13.63
N ILE A 139 -0.90 -5.47 -13.49
CA ILE A 139 -1.84 -5.11 -12.43
C ILE A 139 -3.16 -5.90 -12.54
N TRP A 140 -3.70 -6.05 -13.75
CA TRP A 140 -4.85 -6.91 -13.97
C TRP A 140 -4.60 -8.36 -13.56
N HIS A 141 -3.41 -8.90 -13.80
CA HIS A 141 -3.07 -10.26 -13.38
C HIS A 141 -3.05 -10.40 -11.85
N VAL A 142 -2.44 -9.44 -11.14
CA VAL A 142 -2.31 -9.52 -9.68
C VAL A 142 -3.64 -9.27 -8.96
N THR A 143 -4.57 -8.54 -9.58
CA THR A 143 -5.91 -8.26 -9.00
C THR A 143 -6.95 -9.34 -9.31
N ARG A 144 -6.54 -10.48 -9.87
CA ARG A 144 -7.47 -11.60 -10.07
C ARG A 144 -7.49 -12.51 -8.86
N ASP A 145 -8.65 -13.11 -8.63
CA ASP A 145 -8.80 -14.25 -7.72
C ASP A 145 -8.22 -15.51 -8.38
N ASP A 146 -6.88 -15.54 -8.49
CA ASP A 146 -6.10 -16.63 -9.09
C ASP A 146 -4.98 -17.04 -8.12
N PRO A 147 -4.79 -18.34 -7.83
CA PRO A 147 -3.73 -18.81 -6.94
C PRO A 147 -2.30 -18.56 -7.46
N ASN A 148 -2.14 -18.03 -8.67
CA ASN A 148 -0.86 -17.67 -9.27
C ASN A 148 -0.71 -16.16 -9.53
N HIS A 149 -1.54 -15.32 -8.89
CA HIS A 149 -1.46 -13.86 -9.00
C HIS A 149 -0.11 -13.26 -8.56
N ASP A 150 0.72 -14.04 -7.88
CA ASP A 150 2.03 -13.70 -7.33
C ASP A 150 3.20 -14.10 -8.25
N LYS A 151 2.89 -14.67 -9.42
CA LYS A 151 3.84 -15.25 -10.35
C LYS A 151 3.79 -14.58 -11.71
N CYS A 152 4.81 -14.80 -12.53
CA CYS A 152 4.76 -14.43 -13.93
C CYS A 152 3.62 -15.20 -14.62
N PRO A 153 2.70 -14.54 -15.33
CA PRO A 153 1.57 -15.25 -15.93
C PRO A 153 2.00 -16.19 -17.07
N VAL A 154 3.21 -16.01 -17.61
CA VAL A 154 3.78 -16.78 -18.72
C VAL A 154 4.50 -18.05 -18.21
N CYS A 155 5.55 -17.88 -17.41
CA CYS A 155 6.40 -19.00 -16.97
C CYS A 155 6.19 -19.43 -15.52
N LYS A 156 5.27 -18.80 -14.80
CA LYS A 156 4.93 -19.08 -13.39
C LYS A 156 6.08 -18.88 -12.39
N THR A 157 7.16 -18.21 -12.78
CA THR A 157 8.22 -17.77 -11.85
C THR A 157 7.62 -16.85 -10.79
N PRO A 158 7.82 -17.13 -9.48
CA PRO A 158 7.39 -16.23 -8.41
C PRO A 158 8.04 -14.84 -8.55
N LEU A 159 7.25 -13.79 -8.37
CA LEU A 159 7.71 -12.40 -8.54
C LEU A 159 7.74 -11.65 -7.20
N PHE A 160 6.72 -11.85 -6.37
CA PHE A 160 6.52 -11.13 -5.11
C PHE A 160 5.68 -11.96 -4.14
N GLU A 161 5.62 -11.55 -2.88
CA GLU A 161 4.65 -12.02 -1.91
C GLU A 161 3.33 -11.26 -2.10
N TYR A 162 2.24 -12.00 -2.31
CA TYR A 162 0.93 -11.40 -2.53
C TYR A 162 0.27 -10.98 -1.21
N ASP A 163 -0.21 -9.74 -1.20
CA ASP A 163 -0.98 -9.14 -0.12
C ASP A 163 -2.17 -8.37 -0.69
N GLY A 164 -3.38 -8.70 -0.25
CA GLY A 164 -4.61 -8.22 -0.88
C GLY A 164 -4.76 -6.70 -0.84
N ILE A 165 -4.29 -6.06 0.24
CA ILE A 165 -4.39 -4.60 0.36
C ILE A 165 -3.37 -3.87 -0.50
N THR A 166 -2.19 -4.47 -0.72
CA THR A 166 -1.23 -3.94 -1.73
C THR A 166 -1.80 -4.05 -3.15
N ALA A 167 -2.48 -5.15 -3.49
CA ALA A 167 -3.14 -5.33 -4.78
C ALA A 167 -4.30 -4.33 -4.98
N LEU A 168 -5.13 -4.12 -3.95
CA LEU A 168 -6.18 -3.10 -3.93
C LEU A 168 -5.60 -1.69 -4.14
N THR A 169 -4.49 -1.39 -3.47
CA THR A 169 -3.80 -0.10 -3.58
C THR A 169 -3.34 0.16 -5.02
N LEU A 170 -2.74 -0.85 -5.68
CA LEU A 170 -2.30 -0.74 -7.07
C LEU A 170 -3.45 -0.66 -8.06
N ALA A 171 -4.51 -1.45 -7.86
CA ALA A 171 -5.72 -1.38 -8.68
C ALA A 171 -6.29 0.06 -8.68
N THR A 172 -6.39 0.64 -7.47
CA THR A 172 -6.88 2.01 -7.27
C THR A 172 -5.96 3.04 -7.93
N ARG A 173 -4.64 2.91 -7.77
CA ARG A 173 -3.64 3.83 -8.37
C ARG A 173 -3.66 3.83 -9.90
N THR A 174 -3.99 2.70 -10.51
CA THR A 174 -3.89 2.51 -11.98
C THR A 174 -5.24 2.55 -12.69
N ASP A 175 -6.31 2.82 -11.95
CA ASP A 175 -7.69 2.74 -12.43
C ASP A 175 -7.94 1.43 -13.21
N VAL A 176 -7.37 0.33 -12.68
CA VAL A 176 -7.60 -1.01 -13.18
C VAL A 176 -8.78 -1.57 -12.41
N PRO A 177 -9.89 -1.92 -13.08
CA PRO A 177 -11.00 -2.54 -12.39
C PRO A 177 -10.50 -3.82 -11.71
N MET A 178 -10.86 -4.00 -10.46
CA MET A 178 -10.56 -5.24 -9.74
C MET A 178 -11.28 -6.39 -10.46
N GLY A 179 -10.53 -7.47 -10.72
CA GLY A 179 -10.92 -8.46 -11.72
C GLY A 179 -12.31 -9.04 -11.49
N THR A 180 -13.21 -8.81 -12.45
CA THR A 180 -14.19 -9.83 -12.84
C THR A 180 -13.57 -10.63 -13.99
N PRO A 181 -13.54 -11.96 -13.91
CA PRO A 181 -13.06 -12.79 -15.01
C PRO A 181 -13.98 -12.55 -16.20
N HIS A 182 -13.44 -11.96 -17.26
CA HIS A 182 -14.03 -11.70 -18.57
C HIS A 182 -15.43 -12.31 -18.82
N ASN A 183 -16.46 -11.53 -18.49
CA ASN A 183 -17.60 -11.37 -19.38
C ASN A 183 -18.30 -10.03 -19.07
N PRO A 184 -18.28 -9.03 -19.97
CA PRO A 184 -19.15 -7.84 -19.85
C PRO A 184 -20.64 -8.17 -20.04
N SER A 185 -21.00 -9.43 -20.23
CA SER A 185 -22.39 -9.88 -20.30
C SER A 185 -22.98 -10.04 -18.90
N ILE A 186 -23.71 -9.00 -18.46
CA ILE A 186 -24.81 -9.04 -17.47
C ILE A 186 -24.38 -9.30 -16.00
N GLY A 187 -24.18 -8.21 -15.26
CA GLY A 187 -24.82 -7.97 -13.96
C GLY A 187 -24.46 -8.82 -12.73
N ALA A 188 -23.54 -9.78 -12.79
CA ALA A 188 -23.16 -10.53 -11.59
C ALA A 188 -22.29 -9.66 -10.67
N VAL A 189 -22.87 -9.19 -9.57
CA VAL A 189 -22.16 -8.48 -8.50
C VAL A 189 -21.03 -9.39 -7.99
N ASN A 190 -19.78 -8.89 -8.03
CA ASN A 190 -18.62 -9.65 -7.57
C ASN A 190 -18.75 -9.95 -6.08
N PRO A 191 -18.83 -11.23 -5.64
CA PRO A 191 -18.93 -11.56 -4.22
C PRO A 191 -17.81 -10.95 -3.38
N ALA A 192 -16.60 -10.81 -3.94
CA ALA A 192 -15.47 -10.20 -3.24
C ALA A 192 -15.66 -8.69 -3.01
N GLN A 193 -16.35 -8.00 -3.94
CA GLN A 193 -16.70 -6.59 -3.80
C GLN A 193 -17.78 -6.41 -2.72
N VAL A 194 -18.83 -7.24 -2.70
CA VAL A 194 -19.84 -7.19 -1.65
C VAL A 194 -19.22 -7.40 -0.28
N VAL A 195 -18.35 -8.40 -0.13
CA VAL A 195 -17.65 -8.66 1.14
C VAL A 195 -16.73 -7.50 1.53
N TYR A 196 -16.06 -6.86 0.56
CA TYR A 196 -15.27 -5.64 0.78
C TYR A 196 -16.13 -4.49 1.31
N GLU A 197 -17.28 -4.25 0.68
CA GLU A 197 -18.23 -3.20 1.06
C GLU A 197 -18.82 -3.47 2.46
N GLU A 198 -19.18 -4.71 2.75
CA GLU A 198 -19.63 -5.14 4.07
C GLU A 198 -18.56 -4.92 5.15
N ASP A 199 -17.30 -5.29 4.89
CA ASP A 199 -16.20 -5.05 5.82
C ASP A 199 -15.93 -3.55 5.99
N CYS A 200 -16.05 -2.76 4.93
CA CYS A 200 -15.97 -1.31 5.00
C CYS A 200 -17.09 -0.68 5.85
N GLY A 201 -18.32 -1.18 5.71
CA GLY A 201 -19.46 -0.78 6.54
C GLY A 201 -19.24 -1.18 8.00
N PHE A 202 -18.73 -2.38 8.25
CA PHE A 202 -18.41 -2.86 9.59
C PHE A 202 -17.33 -1.99 10.27
N ILE A 203 -16.25 -1.63 9.56
CA ILE A 203 -15.23 -0.69 10.07
C ILE A 203 -15.87 0.64 10.47
N ALA A 204 -16.78 1.18 9.65
CA ALA A 204 -17.47 2.43 9.97
C ALA A 204 -18.32 2.33 11.25
N THR A 205 -19.03 1.22 11.44
CA THR A 205 -19.79 0.95 12.68
C THR A 205 -18.88 0.87 13.91
N LEU A 206 -17.71 0.22 13.79
CA LEU A 206 -16.75 0.14 14.88
C LEU A 206 -16.18 1.52 15.24
N ILE A 207 -15.85 2.34 14.26
CA ILE A 207 -15.38 3.72 14.48
C ILE A 207 -16.42 4.50 15.27
N GLU A 208 -17.68 4.45 14.85
CA GLU A 208 -18.78 5.15 15.53
C GLU A 208 -18.98 4.67 16.98
N ALA A 209 -18.94 3.36 17.21
CA ALA A 209 -19.07 2.79 18.55
C ALA A 209 -17.89 3.13 19.48
N ALA A 210 -16.66 3.01 18.97
CA ALA A 210 -15.45 3.33 19.71
C ALA A 210 -15.39 4.83 20.07
N PHE A 211 -15.75 5.70 19.13
CA PHE A 211 -15.79 7.13 19.36
C PHE A 211 -16.78 7.52 20.47
N HIS A 212 -18.01 6.99 20.44
CA HIS A 212 -18.99 7.24 21.50
C HIS A 212 -18.57 6.67 22.86
N THR A 213 -17.80 5.59 22.87
CA THR A 213 -17.21 5.07 24.11
C THR A 213 -16.19 6.05 24.69
N GLN A 214 -15.35 6.65 23.84
CA GLN A 214 -14.38 7.65 24.27
C GLN A 214 -15.04 8.96 24.72
N LEU A 215 -16.15 9.38 24.13
CA LEU A 215 -16.92 10.54 24.60
C LEU A 215 -17.45 10.39 26.03
N ARG A 216 -17.65 9.16 26.51
CA ARG A 216 -18.10 8.89 27.89
C ARG A 216 -16.96 8.78 28.88
N SER A 217 -15.73 8.66 28.39
CA SER A 217 -14.53 8.55 29.23
C SER A 217 -14.04 9.95 29.61
N PRO A 218 -13.42 10.13 30.79
CA PRO A 218 -12.79 11.40 31.13
C PRO A 218 -11.76 11.79 30.06
N SER A 219 -11.86 13.01 29.53
CA SER A 219 -10.92 13.50 28.53
C SER A 219 -9.53 13.66 29.14
N PRO A 220 -8.46 13.20 28.46
CA PRO A 220 -7.09 13.44 28.89
C PRO A 220 -6.56 14.83 28.45
N TYR A 221 -7.33 15.61 27.69
CA TYR A 221 -6.88 16.86 27.08
C TYR A 221 -7.53 18.11 27.73
N PRO A 222 -6.81 19.24 27.81
CA PRO A 222 -7.34 20.50 28.34
C PRO A 222 -8.60 21.03 27.62
N ASP A 223 -8.70 20.80 26.31
CA ASP A 223 -9.84 21.20 25.49
C ASP A 223 -11.06 20.28 25.61
N LYS A 224 -10.98 19.26 26.48
CA LYS A 224 -12.01 18.24 26.74
C LYS A 224 -12.34 17.35 25.53
N SER A 225 -11.49 17.30 24.51
CA SER A 225 -11.65 16.40 23.36
C SER A 225 -11.48 14.92 23.77
N PRO A 226 -12.13 13.95 23.09
CA PRO A 226 -11.97 12.54 23.39
C PRO A 226 -10.60 12.00 22.96
N ASP A 227 -10.14 10.91 23.56
CA ASP A 227 -8.90 10.23 23.15
C ASP A 227 -9.08 9.50 21.81
N LEU A 228 -8.70 10.18 20.72
CA LEU A 228 -8.79 9.64 19.37
C LEU A 228 -7.77 8.54 19.10
N ILE A 229 -6.63 8.53 19.80
CA ILE A 229 -5.63 7.47 19.67
C ILE A 229 -6.18 6.18 20.30
N ALA A 230 -6.74 6.26 21.51
CA ALA A 230 -7.42 5.13 22.14
C ALA A 230 -8.64 4.68 21.32
N CYS A 231 -9.39 5.61 20.72
CA CYS A 231 -10.47 5.28 19.78
C CYS A 231 -9.95 4.44 18.60
N PHE A 232 -8.91 4.92 17.91
CA PHE A 232 -8.32 4.24 16.75
C PHE A 232 -7.79 2.84 17.12
N ASN A 233 -7.04 2.73 18.20
CA ASN A 233 -6.51 1.46 18.68
C ASN A 233 -7.62 0.49 19.10
N GLY A 234 -8.69 1.00 19.72
CA GLY A 234 -9.88 0.23 20.05
C GLY A 234 -10.57 -0.36 18.82
N VAL A 235 -10.65 0.40 17.71
CA VAL A 235 -11.18 -0.08 16.43
C VAL A 235 -10.29 -1.18 15.86
N LEU A 236 -8.98 -0.98 15.77
CA LEU A 236 -8.05 -1.99 15.26
C LEU A 236 -8.10 -3.28 16.08
N LYS A 237 -8.16 -3.15 17.41
CA LYS A 237 -8.31 -4.30 18.31
C LYS A 237 -9.62 -5.03 18.06
N ALA A 238 -10.74 -4.32 17.96
CA ALA A 238 -12.05 -4.93 17.73
C ALA A 238 -12.15 -5.65 16.36
N ILE A 239 -11.52 -5.10 15.32
CA ILE A 239 -11.41 -5.75 14.00
C ILE A 239 -10.63 -7.08 14.15
N THR A 240 -9.50 -7.03 14.84
CA THR A 240 -8.62 -8.18 15.05
C THR A 240 -9.30 -9.28 15.89
N ASP A 241 -9.92 -8.91 17.00
CA ASP A 241 -10.63 -9.82 17.91
C ASP A 241 -11.77 -10.58 17.19
N GLN A 242 -12.37 -9.96 16.16
CA GLN A 242 -13.45 -10.54 15.37
C GLN A 242 -12.98 -11.27 14.11
N ILE A 243 -11.67 -11.47 13.94
CA ILE A 243 -11.07 -12.14 12.77
C ILE A 243 -11.55 -11.46 11.47
N ARG A 244 -11.63 -10.13 11.49
CA ARG A 244 -11.96 -9.30 10.34
C ARG A 244 -10.67 -8.69 9.80
N PRO A 245 -10.66 -8.30 8.51
CA PRO A 245 -11.69 -8.36 7.49
C PRO A 245 -11.76 -9.73 6.81
N ARG A 246 -12.94 -10.06 6.28
CA ARG A 246 -13.15 -11.31 5.51
C ARG A 246 -12.71 -11.14 4.06
N SER A 247 -12.87 -9.94 3.52
CA SER A 247 -12.57 -9.59 2.14
C SER A 247 -11.12 -9.88 1.83
N ALA A 248 -10.87 -10.61 0.75
CA ALA A 248 -9.51 -10.88 0.29
C ALA A 248 -8.72 -9.58 0.05
N TRP A 249 -9.39 -8.50 -0.34
CA TRP A 249 -8.82 -7.20 -0.64
C TRP A 249 -8.32 -6.42 0.57
N LEU A 250 -8.86 -6.73 1.75
CA LEU A 250 -8.48 -6.05 2.98
C LEU A 250 -7.58 -6.91 3.87
N LYS A 251 -7.30 -8.16 3.49
CA LYS A 251 -6.39 -9.03 4.24
C LYS A 251 -4.99 -8.43 4.25
N TRP A 252 -4.40 -8.35 5.43
CA TRP A 252 -2.98 -8.06 5.61
C TRP A 252 -2.24 -9.31 6.07
N LYS A 253 -1.13 -9.62 5.41
CA LYS A 253 -0.20 -10.69 5.82
C LYS A 253 1.23 -10.19 5.98
N THR A 254 1.52 -9.07 5.34
CA THR A 254 2.82 -8.44 5.35
C THR A 254 2.81 -7.22 6.26
N LYS A 255 3.98 -6.79 6.74
CA LYS A 255 4.12 -5.55 7.50
C LYS A 255 3.61 -4.35 6.70
N THR A 256 3.93 -4.27 5.40
CA THR A 256 3.38 -3.26 4.49
C THR A 256 1.84 -3.31 4.45
N GLY A 257 1.27 -4.50 4.34
CA GLY A 257 -0.18 -4.70 4.37
C GLY A 257 -0.82 -4.22 5.66
N SER A 258 -0.21 -4.50 6.82
CA SER A 258 -0.70 -4.02 8.12
C SER A 258 -0.70 -2.51 8.21
N LEU A 259 0.36 -1.85 7.75
CA LEU A 259 0.43 -0.39 7.71
C LEU A 259 -0.62 0.22 6.77
N LEU A 260 -0.82 -0.38 5.59
CA LEU A 260 -1.86 0.06 4.65
C LEU A 260 -3.27 -0.15 5.21
N PHE A 261 -3.51 -1.24 5.93
CA PHE A 261 -4.81 -1.50 6.55
C PHE A 261 -5.09 -0.52 7.70
N ALA A 262 -4.11 -0.29 8.57
CA ALA A 262 -4.21 0.73 9.61
C ALA A 262 -4.48 2.12 9.01
N MET A 263 -3.82 2.45 7.89
CA MET A 263 -4.05 3.70 7.15
C MET A 263 -5.46 3.76 6.56
N LEU A 264 -6.02 2.66 6.04
CA LEU A 264 -7.41 2.61 5.58
C LEU A 264 -8.38 2.92 6.73
N VAL A 265 -8.19 2.31 7.90
CA VAL A 265 -9.00 2.59 9.10
C VAL A 265 -8.87 4.07 9.48
N ALA A 266 -7.65 4.61 9.43
CA ALA A 266 -7.39 6.02 9.74
C ALA A 266 -8.12 6.95 8.76
N ILE A 267 -8.08 6.68 7.45
CA ILE A 267 -8.80 7.44 6.42
C ILE A 267 -10.32 7.40 6.68
N LYS A 268 -10.87 6.23 7.00
CA LYS A 268 -12.30 6.09 7.32
C LYS A 268 -12.68 6.86 8.59
N MET A 269 -11.83 6.82 9.61
CA MET A 269 -12.02 7.57 10.85
C MET A 269 -11.92 9.07 10.61
N ARG A 270 -10.95 9.55 9.83
CA ARG A 270 -10.81 10.95 9.41
C ARG A 270 -12.10 11.45 8.79
N ARG A 271 -12.64 10.69 7.84
CA ARG A 271 -13.89 11.00 7.14
C ARG A 271 -15.08 11.05 8.08
N TYR A 272 -15.22 10.07 8.97
CA TYR A 272 -16.28 10.06 9.98
C TYR A 272 -16.24 11.32 10.85
N LEU A 273 -15.06 11.67 11.37
CA LEU A 273 -14.88 12.84 12.22
C LEU A 273 -15.18 14.15 11.47
N TRP A 274 -14.70 14.29 10.24
CA TRP A 274 -14.94 15.46 9.41
C TRP A 274 -16.42 15.65 9.05
N GLU A 275 -17.11 14.57 8.66
CA GLU A 275 -18.49 14.63 8.19
C GLU A 275 -19.50 14.73 9.33
N ARG A 276 -19.26 14.02 10.45
CA ARG A 276 -20.24 13.87 11.55
C ARG A 276 -19.87 14.59 12.85
N GLN A 277 -18.58 14.86 13.09
CA GLN A 277 -18.09 15.35 14.39
C GLN A 277 -17.21 16.59 14.21
N LYS A 278 -17.72 17.60 13.50
CA LYS A 278 -16.97 18.82 13.13
C LYS A 278 -16.29 19.52 14.30
N GLY A 279 -16.87 19.47 15.50
CA GLY A 279 -16.29 20.07 16.72
C GLY A 279 -15.01 19.39 17.23
N ILE A 280 -14.65 18.23 16.69
CA ILE A 280 -13.40 17.53 17.00
C ILE A 280 -12.27 17.97 16.08
N VAL A 281 -12.57 18.43 14.86
CA VAL A 281 -11.53 18.86 13.91
C VAL A 281 -10.77 20.05 14.52
N GLU A 282 -9.44 20.04 14.40
CA GLU A 282 -8.50 21.05 14.95
C GLU A 282 -8.27 21.05 16.48
N THR A 283 -8.98 20.20 17.23
CA THR A 283 -8.70 19.94 18.66
C THR A 283 -7.30 19.36 18.89
N GLU A 284 -6.85 19.36 20.14
CA GLU A 284 -5.56 18.76 20.52
C GLU A 284 -5.52 17.26 20.19
N ALA A 285 -6.58 16.51 20.55
CA ALA A 285 -6.70 15.10 20.19
C ALA A 285 -6.61 14.85 18.68
N TRP A 286 -7.27 15.70 17.88
CA TRP A 286 -7.20 15.62 16.41
C TRP A 286 -5.78 15.82 15.90
N ARG A 287 -5.06 16.84 16.38
CA ARG A 287 -3.69 17.13 15.92
C ARG A 287 -2.73 15.99 16.26
N LEU A 288 -2.82 15.43 17.46
CA LEU A 288 -1.98 14.30 17.88
C LEU A 288 -2.27 13.05 17.06
N TRP A 289 -3.55 12.74 16.83
CA TRP A 289 -3.94 11.61 16.01
C TRP A 289 -3.53 11.78 14.53
N GLU A 290 -3.67 12.99 13.98
CA GLU A 290 -3.20 13.35 12.64
C GLU A 290 -1.69 13.19 12.48
N GLU A 291 -0.92 13.54 13.52
CA GLU A 291 0.53 13.31 13.52
C GLU A 291 0.86 11.82 13.50
N GLY A 292 0.18 11.01 14.31
CA GLY A 292 0.30 9.54 14.24
C GLY A 292 -0.03 8.98 12.86
N CYS A 293 -1.02 9.55 12.14
CA CYS A 293 -1.31 9.18 10.77
C CYS A 293 -0.17 9.53 9.81
N ARG A 294 0.46 10.70 9.96
CA ARG A 294 1.63 11.10 9.14
C ARG A 294 2.81 10.18 9.36
N GLU A 295 3.06 9.78 10.60
CA GLU A 295 4.13 8.84 10.91
C GLU A 295 3.86 7.44 10.36
N MET A 296 2.61 6.97 10.41
CA MET A 296 2.23 5.72 9.76
C MET A 296 2.47 5.77 8.24
N GLN A 297 2.17 6.91 7.60
CA GLN A 297 2.48 7.14 6.19
C GLN A 297 3.99 7.10 5.92
N ARG A 298 4.81 7.70 6.79
CA ARG A 298 6.27 7.60 6.73
C ARG A 298 6.74 6.15 6.85
N GLY A 299 6.16 5.39 7.78
CA GLY A 299 6.44 3.96 7.96
C GLY A 299 6.12 3.13 6.70
N ILE A 300 5.03 3.45 5.99
CA ILE A 300 4.72 2.83 4.70
C ILE A 300 5.83 3.13 3.69
N TRP A 301 6.30 4.38 3.61
CA TRP A 301 7.34 4.77 2.67
C TRP A 301 8.69 4.12 2.99
N GLU A 302 9.08 4.07 4.27
CA GLU A 302 10.28 3.39 4.72
C GLU A 302 10.24 1.90 4.42
N GLU A 303 9.11 1.25 4.69
CA GLU A 303 8.94 -0.18 4.42
C GLU A 303 9.04 -0.48 2.93
N VAL A 304 8.45 0.39 2.10
CA VAL A 304 8.61 0.29 0.65
C VAL A 304 10.09 0.47 0.28
N ALA A 305 10.82 1.41 0.88
CA ALA A 305 12.19 1.77 0.52
C ALA A 305 13.32 0.85 1.05
N ARG A 306 13.10 0.04 2.10
CA ARG A 306 14.17 -0.63 2.89
C ARG A 306 14.93 -1.78 2.20
N VAL A 307 14.69 -2.09 0.93
CA VAL A 307 15.21 -3.29 0.22
C VAL A 307 15.55 -2.96 -1.24
#